data_AF-A0A226M7Q9-F1
#
_entry.id   AF-A0A226M7Q9-F1
#
_cell.length_a   1.000
_cell.length_b   1.000
_cell.length_c   1.000
_cell.angle_alpha   90.00
_cell.angle_beta   90.00
_cell.angle_gamma   90.00
#
_symmetry.space_group_name_H-M   'P 1'
#
loop_
_entity.id
_entity.type
_entity.pdbx_description
1 polymer ?
#
loop_
_entity_poly.entity_id
_entity_poly.type
_entity_poly.pdbx_seq_one_letter_code
_entity_poly.pdbx_strand_id
1 'polypeptide(L)'
;MAGCGFCKRADNEPIMFGEMCQQGGLRVHENCLYHASNLTQRGEDDEGFFGFLFPDIQQELQRVAQKKCCICRQQGASVCCHRRRCYRTFHFPCGRERGCVSQFFGEYRSFCWQHAPKQQVRLVPQEHPQCIICMEAVDEQPNYNTLVCPVCVTARFHRHCIQLSLTPSHRDPAWEDEESFLELSQRHSTCDTNVCLCPQ
;
A
#
# COMPACT_ATOMS: atom_id res chain seq x y z
N MET A 1 -12.55 -10.13 18.99
CA MET A 1 -12.60 -8.83 18.28
C MET A 1 -13.23 -9.05 16.91
N ALA A 2 -14.12 -8.16 16.46
CA ALA A 2 -14.76 -8.28 15.13
C ALA A 2 -13.74 -7.99 14.01
N GLY A 3 -13.63 -8.83 12.98
CA GLY A 3 -12.69 -8.60 11.87
C GLY A 3 -13.17 -7.52 10.88
N CYS A 4 -12.32 -7.22 9.90
CA CYS A 4 -12.64 -6.37 8.76
C CYS A 4 -13.88 -6.86 7.99
N GLY A 5 -14.75 -5.95 7.58
CA GLY A 5 -16.02 -6.23 6.90
C GLY A 5 -15.83 -7.00 5.59
N PHE A 6 -14.74 -6.76 4.85
CA PHE A 6 -14.44 -7.46 3.60
C PHE A 6 -13.68 -8.77 3.82
N CYS A 7 -12.48 -8.72 4.39
CA CYS A 7 -11.59 -9.89 4.48
C CYS A 7 -11.84 -10.80 5.68
N LYS A 8 -12.66 -10.36 6.65
CA LYS A 8 -13.00 -11.04 7.91
C LYS A 8 -11.83 -11.26 8.87
N ARG A 9 -10.62 -10.79 8.54
CA ARG A 9 -9.46 -10.89 9.41
C ARG A 9 -9.46 -9.78 10.46
N ALA A 10 -8.94 -10.11 11.63
CA ALA A 10 -8.76 -9.18 12.74
C ALA A 10 -7.31 -8.73 12.92
N ASP A 11 -6.41 -9.18 12.03
CA ASP A 11 -5.02 -8.76 12.00
C ASP A 11 -4.94 -7.25 11.77
N ASN A 12 -4.06 -6.60 12.52
CA ASN A 12 -3.72 -5.20 12.34
C ASN A 12 -2.25 -5.15 11.94
N GLU A 13 -1.98 -5.44 10.67
CA GLU A 13 -0.68 -5.25 10.04
C GLU A 13 -0.81 -4.09 9.05
N PRO A 14 -0.71 -2.82 9.50
CA PRO A 14 -0.94 -1.63 8.66
C PRO A 14 -0.04 -1.62 7.44
N ILE A 15 1.18 -2.06 7.67
CA ILE A 15 2.21 -2.30 6.68
C ILE A 15 1.68 -3.17 5.51
N MET A 16 0.99 -4.26 5.80
CA MET A 16 0.57 -5.24 4.77
C MET A 16 -0.81 -4.97 4.20
N PHE A 17 -1.74 -4.51 5.03
CA PHE A 17 -3.16 -4.43 4.70
C PHE A 17 -3.72 -3.01 4.75
N GLY A 18 -2.89 -2.01 5.06
CA GLY A 18 -3.31 -0.66 5.36
C GLY A 18 -3.96 -0.57 6.74
N GLU A 19 -4.22 0.64 7.20
CA GLU A 19 -4.77 0.85 8.55
C GLU A 19 -6.15 0.20 8.71
N MET A 20 -6.48 -0.22 9.93
CA MET A 20 -7.83 -0.67 10.26
C MET A 20 -8.72 0.54 10.57
N CYS A 21 -9.49 0.99 9.59
CA CYS A 21 -10.47 2.06 9.76
C CYS A 21 -11.64 1.58 10.63
N GLN A 22 -12.12 2.43 11.55
CA GLN A 22 -13.22 2.09 12.45
C GLN A 22 -14.12 3.30 12.76
N GLN A 23 -15.41 3.18 12.45
CA GLN A 23 -16.41 4.18 12.78
C GLN A 23 -17.80 3.55 12.80
N GLY A 24 -18.65 3.90 13.78
CA GLY A 24 -20.04 3.43 13.84
C GLY A 24 -20.22 1.90 13.82
N GLY A 25 -19.25 1.14 14.36
CA GLY A 25 -19.24 -0.33 14.35
C GLY A 25 -18.77 -0.98 13.04
N LEU A 26 -18.59 -0.20 11.97
CA LEU A 26 -17.94 -0.64 10.74
C LEU A 26 -16.42 -0.68 10.97
N ARG A 27 -15.79 -1.82 10.65
CA ARG A 27 -14.33 -2.01 10.68
C ARG A 27 -13.87 -2.51 9.33
N VAL A 28 -12.94 -1.84 8.69
CA VAL A 28 -12.44 -2.22 7.37
C VAL A 28 -10.97 -1.84 7.23
N HIS A 29 -10.16 -2.73 6.67
CA HIS A 29 -8.79 -2.37 6.28
C HIS A 29 -8.81 -1.37 5.12
N GLU A 30 -7.96 -0.35 5.18
CA GLU A 30 -7.76 0.65 4.13
C GLU A 30 -7.56 0.00 2.75
N ASN A 31 -6.62 -0.94 2.60
CA ASN A 31 -6.39 -1.57 1.29
C ASN A 31 -7.52 -2.51 0.85
N CYS A 32 -8.39 -2.94 1.78
CA CYS A 32 -9.63 -3.63 1.39
C CYS A 32 -10.67 -2.67 0.80
N LEU A 33 -10.66 -1.38 1.17
CA LEU A 33 -11.50 -0.35 0.54
C LEU A 33 -10.97 0.00 -0.84
N TYR A 34 -9.70 0.42 -0.93
CA TYR A 34 -9.07 0.85 -2.19
C TYR A 34 -9.15 -0.21 -3.30
N HIS A 35 -9.06 -1.49 -2.95
CA HIS A 35 -9.09 -2.57 -3.95
C HIS A 35 -10.44 -3.27 -4.10
N ALA A 36 -11.49 -2.84 -3.41
CA ALA A 36 -12.84 -3.34 -3.65
C ALA A 36 -13.31 -2.92 -5.05
N SER A 37 -13.52 -3.90 -5.94
CA SER A 37 -13.58 -3.63 -7.38
C SER A 37 -14.85 -2.92 -7.85
N ASN A 38 -15.88 -2.79 -7.01
CA ASN A 38 -17.10 -2.04 -7.32
C ASN A 38 -17.36 -0.91 -6.31
N LEU A 39 -16.34 -0.49 -5.58
CA LEU A 39 -16.41 0.63 -4.65
C LEU A 39 -15.68 1.83 -5.26
N THR A 40 -16.38 2.97 -5.38
CA THR A 40 -15.83 4.20 -5.94
C THR A 40 -15.74 5.26 -4.84
N GLN A 41 -14.63 5.99 -4.78
CA GLN A 41 -14.51 7.19 -3.95
C GLN A 41 -15.30 8.31 -4.63
N ARG A 42 -16.38 8.75 -3.98
CA ARG A 42 -17.27 9.78 -4.50
C ARG A 42 -17.41 10.98 -3.57
N GLY A 43 -16.99 10.82 -2.31
CA GLY A 43 -16.92 11.93 -1.35
C GLY A 43 -15.59 12.64 -1.42
N GLU A 44 -15.50 13.73 -0.67
CA GLU A 44 -14.26 14.46 -0.41
C GLU A 44 -13.36 13.69 0.57
N ASP A 45 -12.09 14.09 0.70
CA ASP A 45 -11.09 13.36 1.50
C ASP A 45 -11.48 13.21 2.99
N ASP A 46 -12.23 14.18 3.53
CA ASP A 46 -12.72 14.20 4.92
C ASP A 46 -14.07 13.49 5.11
N GLU A 47 -14.68 12.98 4.04
CA GLU A 47 -15.95 12.26 4.10
C GLU A 47 -15.76 10.74 4.14
N GLY A 48 -16.47 10.10 5.08
CA GLY A 48 -16.43 8.64 5.21
C GLY A 48 -15.06 8.12 5.59
N PHE A 49 -14.54 7.14 4.85
CA PHE A 49 -13.15 6.73 4.94
C PHE A 49 -12.43 7.13 3.65
N PHE A 50 -11.60 8.17 3.66
CA PHE A 50 -10.82 8.59 2.49
C PHE A 50 -11.69 8.84 1.23
N GLY A 51 -12.82 9.53 1.38
CA GLY A 51 -13.80 9.74 0.31
C GLY A 51 -14.68 8.53 -0.05
N PHE A 52 -14.51 7.39 0.63
CA PHE A 52 -15.46 6.27 0.58
C PHE A 52 -16.62 6.50 1.54
N LEU A 53 -17.77 6.89 1.00
CA LEU A 53 -18.98 7.15 1.77
C LEU A 53 -19.50 5.87 2.45
N PHE A 54 -19.89 5.96 3.72
CA PHE A 54 -20.41 4.80 4.48
C PHE A 54 -21.57 4.05 3.81
N PRO A 55 -22.55 4.71 3.17
CA PRO A 55 -23.61 4.01 2.43
C PRO A 55 -23.07 3.15 1.28
N ASP A 56 -22.02 3.61 0.59
CA ASP A 56 -21.41 2.88 -0.52
C ASP A 56 -20.62 1.67 0.00
N ILE A 57 -19.91 1.83 1.12
CA ILE A 57 -19.22 0.71 1.79
C ILE A 57 -20.23 -0.35 2.23
N GLN A 58 -21.34 0.06 2.86
CA GLN A 58 -22.40 -0.86 3.28
C GLN A 58 -23.03 -1.58 2.08
N GLN A 59 -23.27 -0.86 0.98
CA GLN A 59 -23.80 -1.46 -0.24
C GLN A 59 -22.83 -2.49 -0.83
N GLU A 60 -21.52 -2.20 -0.90
CA GLU A 60 -20.54 -3.17 -1.40
C GLU A 60 -20.44 -4.39 -0.47
N LEU A 61 -20.48 -4.20 0.86
CA LEU A 61 -20.53 -5.30 1.82
C LEU A 61 -21.72 -6.24 1.56
N GLN A 62 -22.90 -5.68 1.26
CA GLN A 62 -24.07 -6.48 0.86
C GLN A 62 -23.84 -7.21 -0.47
N ARG A 63 -23.29 -6.53 -1.48
CA ARG A 63 -23.00 -7.14 -2.80
C ARG A 63 -22.01 -8.30 -2.73
N VAL A 64 -21.02 -8.22 -1.85
CA VAL A 64 -19.98 -9.26 -1.72
C VAL A 64 -20.29 -10.32 -0.67
N ALA A 65 -21.36 -10.15 0.10
CA ALA A 65 -21.73 -11.03 1.21
C ALA A 65 -21.81 -12.52 0.82
N GLN A 66 -22.25 -12.82 -0.41
CA GLN A 66 -22.33 -14.20 -0.91
C GLN A 66 -21.18 -14.59 -1.86
N LYS A 67 -20.30 -13.65 -2.22
CA LYS A 67 -19.17 -13.91 -3.13
C LYS A 67 -18.06 -14.63 -2.40
N LYS A 68 -17.74 -15.85 -2.87
CA LYS A 68 -16.67 -16.67 -2.29
C LYS A 68 -15.30 -16.29 -2.87
N CYS A 69 -14.32 -16.14 -2.00
CA CYS A 69 -12.92 -16.02 -2.35
C CYS A 69 -12.45 -17.30 -3.06
N CYS A 70 -11.84 -17.17 -4.23
CA CYS A 70 -11.31 -18.31 -4.97
C CYS A 70 -10.06 -18.96 -4.32
N ILE A 71 -9.50 -18.34 -3.27
CA ILE A 71 -8.32 -18.79 -2.54
C ILE A 71 -8.73 -19.50 -1.25
N CYS A 72 -9.34 -18.78 -0.30
CA CYS A 72 -9.72 -19.32 1.02
C CYS A 72 -11.14 -19.91 1.08
N ARG A 73 -11.95 -19.76 0.01
CA ARG A 73 -13.34 -20.24 -0.11
C ARG A 73 -14.38 -19.58 0.82
N GLN A 74 -13.97 -18.63 1.65
CA GLN A 74 -14.86 -17.85 2.51
C GLN A 74 -15.57 -16.72 1.74
N GLN A 75 -16.72 -16.28 2.27
CA GLN A 75 -17.55 -15.20 1.74
C GLN A 75 -16.92 -13.80 1.94
N GLY A 76 -17.45 -12.77 1.26
CA GLY A 76 -17.03 -11.37 1.43
C GLY A 76 -15.93 -10.90 0.47
N ALA A 77 -15.60 -11.70 -0.54
CA ALA A 77 -14.52 -11.38 -1.45
C ALA A 77 -14.88 -10.24 -2.41
N SER A 78 -14.23 -9.09 -2.25
CA SER A 78 -14.51 -7.83 -2.97
C SER A 78 -13.56 -7.51 -4.12
N VAL A 79 -12.40 -8.18 -4.21
CA VAL A 79 -11.41 -7.90 -5.25
C VAL A 79 -11.64 -8.83 -6.44
N CYS A 80 -11.77 -8.27 -7.64
CA CYS A 80 -11.90 -8.99 -8.91
C CYS A 80 -10.61 -8.86 -9.71
N CYS A 81 -10.25 -9.92 -10.45
CA CYS A 81 -9.20 -9.80 -11.45
C CYS A 81 -9.65 -8.91 -12.62
N HIS A 82 -8.86 -7.89 -12.96
CA HIS A 82 -9.15 -6.94 -14.03
C HIS A 82 -9.03 -7.52 -15.46
N ARG A 83 -8.40 -8.69 -15.62
CA ARG A 83 -8.28 -9.34 -16.94
C ARG A 83 -9.66 -9.68 -17.50
N ARG A 84 -9.96 -9.23 -18.73
CA ARG A 84 -11.21 -9.56 -19.42
C ARG A 84 -11.46 -11.08 -19.42
N ARG A 85 -12.71 -11.47 -19.15
CA ARG A 85 -13.16 -12.89 -19.05
C ARG A 85 -12.50 -13.70 -17.91
N CYS A 86 -11.87 -13.05 -16.94
CA CYS A 86 -11.42 -13.71 -15.72
C CYS A 86 -12.43 -13.44 -14.59
N TYR A 87 -13.02 -14.51 -14.05
CA TYR A 87 -14.04 -14.42 -13.00
C TYR A 87 -13.49 -14.68 -11.59
N ARG A 88 -12.16 -14.66 -11.43
CA ARG A 88 -11.54 -14.86 -10.13
C ARG A 88 -11.77 -13.64 -9.24
N THR A 89 -12.41 -13.90 -8.11
CA THR A 89 -12.64 -12.97 -7.02
C THR A 89 -11.90 -13.45 -5.76
N PHE A 90 -11.30 -12.55 -5.01
CA PHE A 90 -10.51 -12.85 -3.81
C PHE A 90 -10.62 -11.72 -2.78
N HIS A 91 -10.29 -12.00 -1.53
CA HIS A 91 -10.03 -10.95 -0.55
C HIS A 91 -8.66 -10.32 -0.82
N PHE A 92 -8.49 -9.03 -0.54
CA PHE A 92 -7.21 -8.36 -0.75
C PHE A 92 -6.03 -9.09 -0.05
N PRO A 93 -6.10 -9.43 1.26
CA PRO A 93 -5.02 -10.16 1.93
C PRO A 93 -4.73 -11.53 1.30
N CYS A 94 -5.77 -12.32 0.99
CA CYS A 94 -5.59 -13.61 0.33
C CYS A 94 -4.93 -13.47 -1.03
N GLY A 95 -5.30 -12.44 -1.79
CA GLY A 95 -4.68 -12.14 -3.07
C GLY A 95 -3.19 -11.90 -2.93
N ARG A 96 -2.80 -11.00 -2.02
CA ARG A 96 -1.40 -10.66 -1.73
C ARG A 96 -0.58 -11.92 -1.42
N GLU A 97 -1.03 -12.72 -0.46
CA GLU A 97 -0.36 -13.97 -0.06
C GLU A 97 -0.24 -14.99 -1.20
N ARG A 98 -1.22 -15.00 -2.11
CA ARG A 98 -1.22 -15.91 -3.26
C ARG A 98 -0.37 -15.41 -4.44
N GLY A 99 0.14 -14.19 -4.38
CA GLY A 99 0.92 -13.59 -5.46
C GLY A 99 0.08 -12.82 -6.48
N CYS A 100 -1.13 -12.38 -6.12
CA CYS A 100 -1.88 -11.39 -6.90
C CYS A 100 -1.19 -10.03 -6.83
N VAL A 101 -1.32 -9.25 -7.91
CA VAL A 101 -0.77 -7.90 -8.01
C VAL A 101 -1.91 -6.89 -7.95
N SER A 102 -1.81 -5.95 -7.03
CA SER A 102 -2.73 -4.81 -6.87
C SER A 102 -1.97 -3.51 -7.16
N GLN A 103 -2.52 -2.66 -8.01
CA GLN A 103 -1.94 -1.39 -8.43
C GLN A 103 -2.42 -0.27 -7.50
N PHE A 104 -1.51 0.50 -6.91
CA PHE A 104 -1.82 1.60 -5.98
C PHE A 104 -1.84 2.95 -6.71
N PHE A 105 -2.32 2.95 -7.95
CA PHE A 105 -2.37 4.14 -8.80
C PHE A 105 -3.54 4.03 -9.78
N GLY A 106 -4.06 5.17 -10.22
CA GLY A 106 -5.20 5.24 -11.14
C GLY A 106 -6.43 4.55 -10.55
N GLU A 107 -7.01 3.60 -11.30
CA GLU A 107 -8.24 2.88 -10.93
C GLU A 107 -8.05 1.71 -9.93
N TYR A 108 -6.92 1.65 -9.22
CA TYR A 108 -6.63 0.61 -8.20
C TYR A 108 -6.82 -0.85 -8.65
N ARG A 109 -6.52 -1.14 -9.92
CA ARG A 109 -6.78 -2.44 -10.56
C ARG A 109 -5.98 -3.57 -9.91
N SER A 110 -6.62 -4.73 -9.81
CA SER A 110 -6.02 -5.96 -9.26
C SER A 110 -6.01 -7.11 -10.25
N PHE A 111 -4.98 -7.96 -10.20
CA PHE A 111 -4.76 -9.07 -11.11
C PHE A 111 -4.50 -10.36 -10.33
N CYS A 112 -5.21 -11.44 -10.65
CA CYS A 112 -5.00 -12.73 -10.01
C CYS A 112 -3.60 -13.28 -10.32
N TRP A 113 -3.11 -14.24 -9.54
CA TRP A 113 -1.78 -14.86 -9.72
C TRP A 113 -1.49 -15.42 -11.13
N GLN A 114 -2.53 -15.76 -11.92
CA GLN A 114 -2.35 -16.18 -13.34
C GLN A 114 -2.23 -15.02 -14.32
N HIS A 115 -2.77 -13.85 -13.98
CA HIS A 115 -2.79 -12.65 -14.82
C HIS A 115 -1.97 -11.53 -14.22
N ALA A 116 -1.23 -11.80 -13.15
CA ALA A 116 -0.33 -10.86 -12.51
C ALA A 116 0.71 -10.40 -13.55
N PRO A 117 0.85 -9.08 -13.79
CA PRO A 117 1.86 -8.58 -14.69
C PRO A 117 3.24 -8.99 -14.19
N LYS A 118 4.06 -9.53 -15.09
CA LYS A 118 5.46 -9.84 -14.84
C LYS A 118 6.31 -8.72 -15.40
N GLN A 119 7.29 -8.29 -14.63
CA GLN A 119 8.19 -7.25 -15.08
C GLN A 119 9.09 -7.80 -16.19
N GLN A 120 9.12 -7.13 -17.34
CA GLN A 120 10.06 -7.42 -18.43
C GLN A 120 11.13 -6.34 -18.40
N VAL A 121 12.29 -6.65 -17.82
CA VAL A 121 13.43 -5.73 -17.73
C VAL A 121 14.71 -6.43 -18.10
N ARG A 122 15.63 -5.68 -18.70
CA ARG A 122 17.00 -6.13 -18.90
C ARG A 122 17.70 -6.16 -17.55
N LEU A 123 18.16 -7.34 -17.14
CA LEU A 123 18.90 -7.48 -15.89
C LEU A 123 20.35 -7.07 -16.08
N VAL A 124 20.82 -6.24 -15.16
CA VAL A 124 22.24 -6.00 -14.92
C VAL A 124 22.62 -6.84 -13.71
N PRO A 125 23.59 -7.77 -13.82
CA PRO A 125 24.11 -8.51 -12.69
C PRO A 125 24.62 -7.54 -11.61
N GLN A 126 24.23 -7.81 -10.36
CA GLN A 126 24.72 -7.08 -9.19
C GLN A 126 25.02 -8.10 -8.12
N GLU A 127 26.17 -7.96 -7.47
CA GLU A 127 26.49 -8.73 -6.28
C GLU A 127 25.72 -8.15 -5.09
N HIS A 128 25.03 -9.01 -4.33
CA HIS A 128 24.30 -8.63 -3.11
C HIS A 128 23.32 -7.46 -3.31
N PRO A 129 22.35 -7.56 -4.24
CA PRO A 129 21.43 -6.46 -4.48
C PRO A 129 20.60 -6.14 -3.24
N GLN A 130 20.41 -4.84 -2.97
CA GLN A 130 19.65 -4.33 -1.83
C GLN A 130 18.48 -3.45 -2.29
N CYS A 131 17.41 -3.46 -1.50
CA CYS A 131 16.28 -2.56 -1.66
C CYS A 131 16.72 -1.12 -1.34
N ILE A 132 16.56 -0.17 -2.26
CA ILE A 132 17.01 1.21 -2.02
C ILE A 132 16.16 1.98 -0.98
N ILE A 133 15.03 1.41 -0.55
CA ILE A 133 14.13 2.02 0.44
C ILE A 133 14.49 1.58 1.87
N CYS A 134 14.69 0.28 2.10
CA CYS A 134 14.99 -0.25 3.44
C CYS A 134 16.45 -0.69 3.63
N MET A 135 17.26 -0.69 2.57
CA MET A 135 18.65 -1.15 2.54
C MET A 135 18.87 -2.63 2.91
N GLU A 136 17.79 -3.44 2.93
CA GLU A 136 17.86 -4.88 3.14
C GLU A 136 18.06 -5.64 1.81
N ALA A 137 18.57 -6.88 1.90
CA ALA A 137 18.81 -7.74 0.74
C ALA A 137 17.51 -8.04 -0.03
N VAL A 138 17.62 -8.12 -1.36
CA VAL A 138 16.54 -8.55 -2.26
C VAL A 138 17.00 -9.73 -3.11
N ASP A 139 16.06 -10.41 -3.77
CA ASP A 139 16.42 -11.45 -4.72
C ASP A 139 17.17 -10.87 -5.94
N GLU A 140 18.13 -11.63 -6.48
CA GLU A 140 18.90 -11.21 -7.67
C GLU A 140 18.03 -11.00 -8.91
N GLN A 141 17.00 -11.85 -9.05
CA GLN A 141 16.06 -11.82 -10.16
C GLN A 141 14.72 -11.18 -9.75
N PRO A 142 14.10 -10.38 -10.64
CA PRO A 142 12.77 -9.84 -10.40
C PRO A 142 11.76 -10.97 -10.23
N ASN A 143 10.90 -10.83 -9.25
CA ASN A 143 9.86 -11.81 -8.96
C ASN A 143 8.64 -11.13 -8.29
N TYR A 144 7.90 -11.85 -7.46
CA TYR A 144 6.79 -11.25 -6.73
C TYR A 144 7.27 -10.26 -5.65
N ASN A 145 8.34 -10.56 -4.92
CA ASN A 145 8.84 -9.70 -3.87
C ASN A 145 9.85 -8.68 -4.38
N THR A 146 10.59 -8.98 -5.46
CA THR A 146 11.62 -8.07 -5.99
C THR A 146 11.18 -7.38 -7.27
N LEU A 147 11.22 -6.05 -7.26
CA LEU A 147 10.99 -5.18 -8.41
C LEU A 147 12.30 -4.47 -8.80
N VAL A 148 12.38 -4.09 -10.07
CA VAL A 148 13.53 -3.35 -10.62
C VAL A 148 13.04 -2.05 -11.24
N CYS A 149 13.79 -0.96 -11.11
CA CYS A 149 13.44 0.25 -11.84
C CYS A 149 13.57 0.00 -13.36
N PRO A 150 12.50 0.18 -14.17
CA PRO A 150 12.58 -0.03 -15.61
C PRO A 150 13.45 1.00 -16.33
N VAL A 151 13.74 2.14 -15.69
CA VAL A 151 14.53 3.24 -16.27
C VAL A 151 16.02 3.02 -16.06
N CYS A 152 16.48 2.96 -14.81
CA CYS A 152 17.91 2.82 -14.53
C CYS A 152 18.40 1.37 -14.53
N VAL A 153 17.49 0.37 -14.50
CA VAL A 153 17.74 -1.08 -14.48
C VAL A 153 18.66 -1.60 -13.35
N THR A 154 19.11 -0.71 -12.47
CA THR A 154 20.01 -1.00 -11.34
C THR A 154 19.30 -0.93 -10.00
N ALA A 155 18.41 0.04 -9.78
CA ALA A 155 17.67 0.15 -8.52
C ALA A 155 16.73 -1.05 -8.32
N ARG A 156 16.77 -1.62 -7.12
CA ARG A 156 15.93 -2.74 -6.69
C ARG A 156 15.04 -2.33 -5.53
N PHE A 157 13.88 -2.97 -5.43
CA PHE A 157 12.88 -2.69 -4.41
C PHE A 157 12.20 -3.96 -3.95
N HIS A 158 11.99 -4.08 -2.64
CA HIS A 158 10.91 -4.91 -2.15
C HIS A 158 9.58 -4.32 -2.63
N ARG A 159 8.71 -5.17 -3.19
CA ARG A 159 7.36 -4.80 -3.63
C ARG A 159 6.58 -4.12 -2.52
N HIS A 160 6.74 -4.63 -1.30
CA HIS A 160 6.07 -4.08 -0.16
C HIS A 160 6.61 -2.69 0.22
N CYS A 161 7.93 -2.46 0.17
CA CYS A 161 8.52 -1.14 0.43
C CYS A 161 8.05 -0.08 -0.58
N ILE A 162 8.00 -0.41 -1.87
CA ILE A 162 7.52 0.56 -2.88
C ILE A 162 6.02 0.81 -2.76
N GLN A 163 5.24 -0.19 -2.36
CA GLN A 163 3.80 0.00 -2.14
C GLN A 163 3.52 0.91 -0.94
N LEU A 164 4.27 0.76 0.15
CA LEU A 164 4.18 1.67 1.30
C LEU A 164 4.52 3.12 0.97
N SER A 165 5.52 3.36 0.12
CA SER A 165 5.84 4.72 -0.30
C SER A 165 4.77 5.38 -1.17
N LEU A 166 3.77 4.61 -1.63
CA LEU A 166 2.68 5.09 -2.47
C LEU A 166 1.34 5.17 -1.74
N THR A 167 1.22 4.60 -0.53
CA THR A 167 -0.01 4.67 0.28
C THR A 167 -0.08 6.02 1.00
N PRO A 168 -1.14 6.83 0.80
CA PRO A 168 -1.26 8.18 1.38
C PRO A 168 -1.24 8.21 2.91
N SER A 169 -1.62 7.12 3.59
CA SER A 169 -1.69 7.05 5.06
C SER A 169 -0.33 6.97 5.76
N HIS A 170 0.77 6.74 5.03
CA HIS A 170 2.10 6.60 5.61
C HIS A 170 3.09 7.65 5.11
N ARG A 171 2.75 8.92 5.32
CA ARG A 171 3.64 9.98 5.83
C ARG A 171 3.10 11.34 5.39
N ASP A 172 2.51 12.06 6.35
CA ASP A 172 3.15 13.34 6.64
C ASP A 172 4.59 12.97 7.00
N PRO A 173 5.59 13.40 6.22
CA PRO A 173 6.96 13.11 6.58
C PRO A 173 7.20 13.53 8.02
N ALA A 174 8.07 12.85 8.77
CA ALA A 174 8.36 13.25 10.15
C ALA A 174 8.85 14.70 10.30
N TRP A 175 9.17 15.39 9.20
CA TRP A 175 9.49 16.81 9.18
C TRP A 175 8.26 17.74 9.09
N GLU A 176 7.04 17.23 8.87
CA GLU A 176 5.80 18.03 8.93
C GLU A 176 5.24 18.16 10.34
N ASP A 177 5.87 17.56 11.35
CA ASP A 177 5.56 17.93 12.73
C ASP A 177 6.11 19.34 13.03
N GLU A 178 5.23 20.27 13.44
CA GLU A 178 5.59 21.68 13.67
C GLU A 178 6.61 21.84 14.82
N GLU A 179 6.73 20.85 15.71
CA GLU A 179 7.69 20.88 16.83
C GLU A 179 9.14 20.59 16.37
N SER A 180 9.32 19.74 15.37
CA SER A 180 10.59 19.31 14.78
C SER A 180 11.34 20.44 14.08
N PHE A 181 10.64 21.49 13.64
CA PHE A 181 11.23 22.65 12.98
C PHE A 181 11.56 23.81 13.92
N LEU A 182 11.03 23.82 15.15
CA LEU A 182 11.29 24.91 16.09
C LEU A 182 12.79 25.00 16.42
N GLU A 183 13.48 23.88 16.59
CA GLU A 183 14.93 23.86 16.82
C GLU A 183 15.74 24.25 15.57
N LEU A 184 15.30 23.86 14.37
CA LEU A 184 15.96 24.20 13.10
C LEU A 184 15.74 25.66 12.68
N SER A 185 14.68 26.30 13.19
CA SER A 185 14.39 27.72 12.97
C SER A 185 15.23 28.65 13.85
N GLN A 186 15.89 28.12 14.88
CA GLN A 186 16.81 28.87 15.71
C GLN A 186 18.09 29.13 14.92
N ARG A 187 18.21 30.35 14.37
CA ARG A 187 19.49 30.82 13.85
C ARG A 187 20.50 30.86 15.00
N HIS A 188 21.54 30.01 14.92
CA HIS A 188 22.72 30.15 15.75
C HIS A 188 23.30 31.56 15.57
N SER A 189 23.12 32.40 16.59
CA SER A 189 23.56 33.80 16.60
C SER A 189 24.97 33.98 17.17
N THR A 190 25.57 32.89 17.66
CA THR A 190 26.92 32.87 18.21
C THR A 190 27.68 31.67 17.68
N CYS A 191 28.96 31.89 17.42
CA CYS A 191 29.87 30.84 16.98
C CYS A 191 30.42 30.15 18.24
N ASP A 192 30.13 28.85 18.38
CA ASP A 192 30.52 28.00 19.51
C ASP A 192 31.86 27.26 19.27
N THR A 193 32.55 27.59 18.18
CA THR A 193 33.91 27.11 17.90
C THR A 193 34.93 27.80 18.81
N ASN A 194 35.94 27.03 19.24
CA ASN A 194 37.08 27.56 19.99
C ASN A 194 37.96 28.50 19.15
N VAL A 195 37.83 28.49 17.82
CA VAL A 195 38.59 29.35 16.89
C VAL A 195 37.63 29.91 15.84
N CYS A 196 37.24 31.18 15.98
CA CYS A 196 36.34 31.86 15.05
C CYS A 196 37.06 32.25 13.75
N LEU A 197 36.54 31.79 12.61
CA LEU A 197 37.09 32.07 11.28
C LEU A 197 36.24 33.06 10.48
N CYS A 198 35.21 33.65 11.10
CA CYS A 198 34.35 34.63 10.43
C CYS A 198 35.13 35.92 10.11
N PRO A 199 34.96 36.51 8.91
CA PRO A 199 35.52 37.83 8.59
C PRO A 199 34.99 38.88 9.57
N GLN A 200 35.86 39.80 10.01
CA GLN A 200 35.45 40.97 10.78
C GLN A 200 34.78 42.02 9.89
#